data_AF-A0A4Q0XKY2-F1
#
_entry.id   AF-A0A4Q0XKY2-F1
#
_cell.length_a   1.000
_cell.length_b   1.000
_cell.length_c   1.000
_cell.angle_alpha   90.00
_cell.angle_beta   90.00
_cell.angle_gamma   90.00
#
_symmetry.space_group_name_H-M   'P 1'
#
loop_
_entity.id
_entity.type
_entity.pdbx_description
1 polymer ?
#
loop_
_entity_poly.entity_id
_entity_poly.type
_entity_poly.pdbx_seq_one_letter_code
_entity_poly.pdbx_strand_id
1 'polypeptide(L)'
;MIKRITVIFCIVSNISVFAQLGGESTYQFLNLVSSPRQAALGGKVITNFDYDVTGGLYNPASINPEMDNQLALNYSSYLGGISYGTGAYAYTWDRRVQTFHIGMTYINYGKFDGYDQNGVSTGTFSGSEAALSFGYAFKIPYSDFYIGASGKLITSQLEQYNSIGGAIDAGVMYINEDLDFHAALTVRNFGTQFTTYADLHEKLPLEVNLGLSQTLQHVPIRWHLTFENLQQWPIGFSNPARATTDLDGNQTQEKVGFLNEVMRHTIIGAELFPERGFNLRFGYNFRRAEELRIVDQRNFSGLSFGIGIKMNKMRFSYTHARYTGASNTSFFGLQIDLR
;
A
#
# COMPACT_ATOMS: atom_id res chain seq x y z
N MET A 1 49.76 3.56 -31.02
CA MET A 1 48.71 2.79 -30.29
C MET A 1 48.20 3.49 -29.04
N ILE A 2 49.08 3.98 -28.15
CA ILE A 2 48.70 4.62 -26.87
C ILE A 2 47.67 5.76 -27.04
N LYS A 3 47.88 6.70 -27.99
CA LYS A 3 46.92 7.80 -28.24
C LYS A 3 45.50 7.34 -28.62
N ARG A 4 45.35 6.21 -29.34
CA ARG A 4 44.01 5.69 -29.71
C ARG A 4 43.32 5.03 -28.52
N ILE A 5 44.09 4.37 -27.64
CA ILE A 5 43.57 3.76 -26.41
C ILE A 5 43.12 4.85 -25.42
N THR A 6 43.87 5.94 -25.29
CA THR A 6 43.50 7.07 -24.41
C THR A 6 42.22 7.77 -24.86
N VAL A 7 42.02 7.94 -26.17
CA VAL A 7 40.79 8.54 -26.72
C VAL A 7 39.57 7.64 -26.48
N ILE A 8 39.71 6.32 -26.64
CA ILE A 8 38.63 5.37 -26.33
C ILE A 8 38.29 5.41 -24.82
N PHE A 9 39.29 5.48 -23.95
CA PHE A 9 39.07 5.57 -22.49
C PHE A 9 38.33 6.85 -22.07
N CYS A 10 38.65 8.00 -22.67
CA CYS A 10 37.95 9.27 -22.41
C CYS A 10 36.51 9.33 -22.97
N ILE A 11 36.19 8.52 -23.98
CA ILE A 11 34.81 8.43 -24.52
C ILE A 11 33.95 7.54 -23.61
N VAL A 12 34.50 6.46 -23.06
CA VAL A 12 33.80 5.55 -22.13
C VAL A 12 33.55 6.22 -20.77
N SER A 13 34.39 7.17 -20.34
CA SER A 13 34.22 7.89 -19.07
C SER A 13 33.09 8.92 -19.04
N ASN A 14 32.41 9.18 -20.17
CA ASN A 14 31.29 10.12 -20.28
C ASN A 14 29.91 9.42 -20.35
N ILE A 15 29.85 8.13 -20.04
CA ILE A 15 28.58 7.42 -19.95
C ILE A 15 27.91 7.85 -18.64
N SER A 16 26.90 8.71 -18.74
CA SER A 16 25.96 8.98 -17.64
C SER A 16 25.25 7.67 -17.30
N VAL A 17 25.71 7.00 -16.25
CA VAL A 17 25.00 5.87 -15.66
C VAL A 17 23.83 6.45 -14.89
N PHE A 18 22.62 6.29 -15.42
CA PHE A 18 21.43 6.48 -14.61
C PHE A 18 21.38 5.33 -13.61
N ALA A 19 21.64 5.65 -12.34
CA ALA A 19 21.40 4.71 -11.25
C ALA A 19 19.91 4.37 -11.16
N GLN A 20 19.63 3.23 -10.54
CA GLN A 20 18.32 2.58 -10.48
C GLN A 20 17.18 3.56 -10.12
N LEU A 21 16.00 3.34 -10.72
CA LEU A 21 14.71 4.00 -10.40
C LEU A 21 14.19 3.70 -8.97
N GLY A 22 15.07 3.31 -8.05
CA GLY A 22 14.70 2.96 -6.68
C GLY A 22 14.69 4.19 -5.78
N GLY A 23 13.55 4.46 -5.13
CA GLY A 23 13.43 5.52 -4.11
C GLY A 23 12.90 6.84 -4.65
N GLU A 24 11.72 6.86 -5.28
CA GLU A 24 11.08 8.12 -5.71
C GLU A 24 10.60 9.00 -4.54
N SER A 25 10.43 8.38 -3.37
CA SER A 25 9.90 9.03 -2.16
C SER A 25 10.45 8.41 -0.89
N THR A 26 10.62 9.25 0.12
CA THR A 26 10.90 8.84 1.50
C THR A 26 9.62 8.25 2.15
N TYR A 27 9.77 7.50 3.24
CA TYR A 27 8.65 6.93 4.00
C TYR A 27 7.72 6.01 3.20
N GLN A 28 8.25 5.23 2.26
CA GLN A 28 7.46 4.36 1.39
C GLN A 28 6.61 3.33 2.17
N PHE A 29 6.98 3.03 3.42
CA PHE A 29 6.24 2.14 4.29
C PHE A 29 4.77 2.56 4.52
N LEU A 30 4.45 3.86 4.35
CA LEU A 30 3.08 4.39 4.47
C LEU A 30 2.10 3.78 3.45
N ASN A 31 2.63 3.29 2.32
CA ASN A 31 1.84 2.66 1.25
C ASN A 31 1.83 1.14 1.32
N LEU A 32 2.41 0.54 2.37
CA LEU A 32 2.31 -0.90 2.60
C LEU A 32 0.90 -1.29 3.06
N VAL A 33 0.52 -2.53 2.73
CA VAL A 33 -0.81 -3.05 2.99
C VAL A 33 -1.07 -3.16 4.50
N SER A 34 -2.07 -2.47 5.06
CA SER A 34 -2.21 -2.42 6.53
C SER A 34 -2.83 -3.68 7.15
N SER A 35 -3.69 -4.40 6.43
CA SER A 35 -4.45 -5.52 7.00
C SER A 35 -4.62 -6.69 6.02
N PRO A 36 -4.86 -7.92 6.52
CA PRO A 36 -5.12 -9.05 5.65
C PRO A 36 -6.34 -8.84 4.76
N ARG A 37 -7.42 -8.22 5.27
CA ARG A 37 -8.61 -7.90 4.45
C ARG A 37 -8.25 -7.05 3.24
N GLN A 38 -7.44 -6.01 3.44
CA GLN A 38 -6.94 -5.16 2.36
C GLN A 38 -6.07 -5.97 1.38
N ALA A 39 -5.13 -6.77 1.90
CA ALA A 39 -4.25 -7.60 1.09
C ALA A 39 -5.03 -8.59 0.20
N ALA A 40 -6.10 -9.18 0.75
CA ALA A 40 -6.91 -10.19 0.07
C ALA A 40 -7.68 -9.62 -1.10
N LEU A 41 -8.10 -8.35 -1.01
CA LEU A 41 -8.87 -7.64 -2.02
C LEU A 41 -7.97 -6.87 -3.01
N GLY A 42 -6.69 -7.23 -3.10
CA GLY A 42 -5.75 -6.63 -4.06
C GLY A 42 -4.93 -5.45 -3.53
N GLY A 43 -5.09 -5.10 -2.25
CA GLY A 43 -4.16 -4.26 -1.48
C GLY A 43 -4.68 -2.86 -1.10
N LYS A 44 -5.61 -2.28 -1.88
CA LYS A 44 -6.07 -0.89 -1.68
C LYS A 44 -7.58 -0.76 -1.87
N VAL A 45 -8.35 -1.14 -0.86
CA VAL A 45 -9.80 -0.95 -0.82
C VAL A 45 -10.13 0.24 0.07
N ILE A 46 -10.73 1.27 -0.53
CA ILE A 46 -11.07 2.53 0.14
C ILE A 46 -12.57 2.72 0.35
N THR A 47 -13.40 1.76 -0.03
CA THR A 47 -14.87 1.85 -0.01
C THR A 47 -15.53 1.04 1.10
N ASN A 48 -14.76 0.38 1.97
CA ASN A 48 -15.33 -0.35 3.10
C ASN A 48 -15.87 0.65 4.13
N PHE A 49 -17.12 0.46 4.55
CA PHE A 49 -17.76 1.25 5.60
C PHE A 49 -18.50 0.29 6.51
N ASP A 50 -17.77 -0.27 7.47
CA ASP A 50 -18.27 -1.27 8.42
C ASP A 50 -17.46 -1.20 9.73
N TYR A 51 -17.56 -2.24 10.54
CA TYR A 51 -16.86 -2.41 11.82
C TYR A 51 -15.32 -2.45 11.72
N ASP A 52 -14.71 -2.64 10.54
CA ASP A 52 -13.27 -2.82 10.37
C ASP A 52 -12.48 -1.51 10.53
N VAL A 53 -11.92 -1.31 11.72
CA VAL A 53 -11.08 -0.14 12.06
C VAL A 53 -9.85 0.02 11.18
N THR A 54 -9.39 -1.01 10.46
CA THR A 54 -8.24 -0.87 9.56
C THR A 54 -8.58 -0.03 8.32
N GLY A 55 -9.86 0.12 7.97
CA GLY A 55 -10.32 0.98 6.88
C GLY A 55 -9.95 2.45 7.07
N GLY A 56 -9.99 2.95 8.32
CA GLY A 56 -9.64 4.33 8.65
C GLY A 56 -8.18 4.70 8.35
N LEU A 57 -7.27 3.72 8.25
CA LEU A 57 -5.86 3.93 7.85
C LEU A 57 -5.69 4.24 6.34
N TYR A 58 -6.72 3.92 5.54
CA TYR A 58 -6.71 4.04 4.08
C TYR A 58 -7.64 5.15 3.61
N ASN A 59 -8.83 5.21 4.20
CA ASN A 59 -9.82 6.23 3.93
C ASN A 59 -10.34 6.81 5.24
N PRO A 60 -9.93 8.02 5.65
CA PRO A 60 -10.47 8.61 6.87
C PRO A 60 -11.99 8.84 6.76
N ALA A 61 -12.58 9.05 5.58
CA ALA A 61 -14.05 9.15 5.42
C ALA A 61 -14.79 7.84 5.73
N SER A 62 -14.09 6.71 5.88
CA SER A 62 -14.73 5.47 6.30
C SER A 62 -14.93 5.35 7.82
N ILE A 63 -14.35 6.25 8.61
CA ILE A 63 -14.48 6.24 10.07
C ILE A 63 -15.96 6.43 10.43
N ASN A 64 -16.50 5.50 11.22
CA ASN A 64 -17.93 5.46 11.49
C ASN A 64 -18.26 4.87 12.88
N PRO A 65 -19.50 5.00 13.38
CA PRO A 65 -19.88 4.51 14.71
C PRO A 65 -19.87 2.98 14.91
N GLU A 66 -19.86 2.18 13.84
CA GLU A 66 -19.73 0.71 13.95
C GLU A 66 -18.32 0.27 14.36
N MET A 67 -17.33 1.16 14.17
CA MET A 67 -15.95 0.93 14.56
C MET A 67 -15.70 1.14 16.07
N ASP A 68 -16.67 1.67 16.81
CA ASP A 68 -16.49 1.98 18.23
C ASP A 68 -16.12 0.73 19.06
N ASN A 69 -15.11 0.90 19.91
CA ASN A 69 -14.52 -0.14 20.75
C ASN A 69 -13.97 -1.35 19.96
N GLN A 70 -13.69 -1.19 18.67
CA GLN A 70 -12.99 -2.19 17.88
C GLN A 70 -11.49 -1.93 17.93
N LEU A 71 -10.71 -2.98 18.22
CA LEU A 71 -9.26 -2.98 18.15
C LEU A 71 -8.80 -3.95 17.07
N ALA A 72 -7.94 -3.54 16.15
CA ALA A 72 -7.30 -4.42 15.18
C ALA A 72 -5.78 -4.39 15.33
N LEU A 73 -5.17 -5.58 15.26
CA LEU A 73 -3.74 -5.78 15.22
C LEU A 73 -3.41 -6.69 14.03
N ASN A 74 -2.48 -6.25 13.19
CA ASN A 74 -2.07 -6.97 11.99
C ASN A 74 -0.56 -7.13 11.95
N TYR A 75 -0.10 -8.25 11.43
CA TYR A 75 1.31 -8.57 11.28
C TYR A 75 1.56 -9.27 9.94
N SER A 76 2.70 -8.95 9.33
CA SER A 76 3.20 -9.63 8.14
C SER A 76 4.70 -9.78 8.20
N SER A 77 5.18 -10.97 7.84
CA SER A 77 6.57 -11.21 7.50
C SER A 77 6.74 -10.93 6.02
N TYR A 78 7.61 -9.98 5.67
CA TYR A 78 7.91 -9.56 4.31
C TYR A 78 9.26 -10.15 3.86
N LEU A 79 9.66 -9.84 2.63
CA LEU A 79 10.89 -10.34 2.02
C LEU A 79 12.14 -9.90 2.80
N GLY A 80 13.17 -10.74 2.82
CA GLY A 80 14.49 -10.38 3.37
C GLY A 80 14.55 -10.23 4.90
N GLY A 81 13.63 -10.86 5.63
CA GLY A 81 13.57 -10.74 7.10
C GLY A 81 12.90 -9.46 7.60
N ILE A 82 12.39 -8.63 6.69
CA ILE A 82 11.58 -7.45 7.01
C ILE A 82 10.28 -7.92 7.65
N SER A 83 9.87 -7.24 8.71
CA SER A 83 8.57 -7.47 9.33
C SER A 83 7.86 -6.15 9.50
N TYR A 84 6.55 -6.15 9.35
CA TYR A 84 5.78 -4.95 9.56
C TYR A 84 4.42 -5.29 10.15
N GLY A 85 3.82 -4.32 10.84
CA GLY A 85 2.55 -4.49 11.50
C GLY A 85 1.78 -3.20 11.62
N THR A 86 0.48 -3.34 11.85
CA THR A 86 -0.40 -2.19 12.09
C THR A 86 -1.27 -2.46 13.31
N GLY A 87 -1.61 -1.37 14.01
CA GLY A 87 -2.62 -1.35 15.04
C GLY A 87 -3.63 -0.25 14.71
N ALA A 88 -4.91 -0.51 14.94
CA ALA A 88 -5.95 0.51 14.78
C ALA A 88 -7.01 0.34 15.86
N TYR A 89 -7.53 1.46 16.35
CA TYR A 89 -8.60 1.50 17.34
C TYR A 89 -9.52 2.68 17.04
N ALA A 90 -10.81 2.53 17.33
CA ALA A 90 -11.76 3.62 17.22
C ALA A 90 -12.68 3.69 18.44
N TYR A 91 -13.09 4.91 18.76
CA TYR A 91 -13.96 5.20 19.90
C TYR A 91 -14.97 6.29 19.54
N THR A 92 -16.25 6.03 19.79
CA THR A 92 -17.33 7.00 19.63
C THR A 92 -17.57 7.71 20.95
N TRP A 93 -17.34 9.03 20.94
CA TRP A 93 -17.53 9.85 22.13
C TRP A 93 -19.01 10.07 22.45
N ASP A 94 -19.76 10.59 21.47
CA ASP A 94 -21.21 10.77 21.55
C ASP A 94 -21.81 10.91 20.13
N ARG A 95 -23.13 11.16 20.03
CA ARG A 95 -23.83 11.31 18.74
C ARG A 95 -23.48 12.58 17.96
N ARG A 96 -22.83 13.57 18.58
CA ARG A 96 -22.49 14.87 17.97
C ARG A 96 -21.02 14.91 17.52
N VAL A 97 -20.13 14.49 18.41
CA VAL A 97 -18.68 14.40 18.24
C VAL A 97 -18.28 13.12 17.50
N GLN A 98 -19.18 12.14 17.37
CA GLN A 98 -19.01 10.91 16.58
C GLN A 98 -17.73 10.13 16.95
N THR A 99 -17.03 9.60 15.96
CA THR A 99 -16.00 8.57 16.13
C THR A 99 -14.61 9.12 15.87
N PHE A 100 -13.71 8.91 16.83
CA PHE A 100 -12.28 9.12 16.65
C PHE A 100 -11.60 7.82 16.26
N HIS A 101 -10.58 7.94 15.43
CA HIS A 101 -9.74 6.83 15.00
C HIS A 101 -8.29 7.11 15.37
N ILE A 102 -7.62 6.09 15.92
CA ILE A 102 -6.18 6.10 16.14
C ILE A 102 -5.57 4.89 15.45
N GLY A 103 -4.43 5.11 14.81
CA GLY A 103 -3.74 4.10 14.04
C GLY A 103 -2.23 4.15 14.27
N MET A 104 -1.58 3.01 14.16
CA MET A 104 -0.13 2.87 14.19
C MET A 104 0.29 1.95 13.05
N THR A 105 1.29 2.34 12.28
CA THR A 105 1.97 1.48 11.31
C THR A 105 3.44 1.43 11.67
N TYR A 106 4.02 0.24 11.71
CA TYR A 106 5.42 0.03 12.06
C TYR A 106 6.06 -0.96 11.08
N ILE A 107 7.28 -0.65 10.64
CA ILE A 107 8.13 -1.55 9.85
C ILE A 107 9.49 -1.69 10.52
N ASN A 108 9.99 -2.91 10.53
CA ASN A 108 11.33 -3.26 10.95
C ASN A 108 12.03 -3.95 9.77
N TYR A 109 13.15 -3.38 9.34
CA TYR A 109 13.86 -3.85 8.16
C TYR A 109 14.71 -5.11 8.41
N GLY A 110 14.77 -5.60 9.65
CA GLY A 110 15.65 -6.68 10.04
C GLY A 110 17.09 -6.20 10.24
N LYS A 111 18.02 -7.16 10.28
CA LYS A 111 19.45 -6.90 10.45
C LYS A 111 20.18 -7.17 9.14
N PHE A 112 21.08 -6.27 8.79
CA PHE A 112 21.95 -6.37 7.63
C PHE A 112 23.40 -6.41 8.08
N ASP A 113 24.22 -7.20 7.38
CA ASP A 113 25.66 -7.23 7.58
C ASP A 113 26.29 -6.03 6.87
N GLY A 114 27.04 -5.23 7.60
CA GLY A 114 27.78 -4.08 7.10
C GLY A 114 29.19 -4.47 6.69
N TYR A 115 29.63 -3.95 5.54
CA TYR A 115 30.99 -4.09 5.05
C TYR A 115 31.50 -2.74 4.55
N ASP A 116 32.78 -2.46 4.78
CA ASP A 116 33.44 -1.29 4.20
C ASP A 116 33.78 -1.51 2.71
N GLN A 117 34.36 -0.48 2.07
CA GLN A 117 34.75 -0.53 0.66
C GLN A 117 35.82 -1.61 0.35
N ASN A 118 36.55 -2.08 1.36
CA ASN A 118 37.56 -3.13 1.26
C ASN A 118 37.01 -4.53 1.58
N GLY A 119 35.70 -4.65 1.85
CA GLY A 119 35.05 -5.89 2.23
C GLY A 119 35.30 -6.32 3.68
N VAL A 120 35.80 -5.41 4.53
CA VAL A 120 35.96 -5.67 5.97
C VAL A 120 34.63 -5.42 6.68
N SER A 121 34.20 -6.39 7.48
CA SER A 121 32.95 -6.29 8.24
C SER A 121 32.96 -5.10 9.20
N THR A 122 31.95 -4.24 9.10
CA THR A 122 31.73 -3.08 10.00
C THR A 122 30.72 -3.37 11.12
N GLY A 123 30.19 -4.60 11.19
CA GLY A 123 29.18 -5.04 12.15
C GLY A 123 27.81 -5.21 11.50
N THR A 124 26.75 -5.22 12.29
CA THR A 124 25.37 -5.31 11.77
C THR A 124 24.63 -4.00 11.96
N PHE A 125 23.89 -3.56 10.95
CA PHE A 125 22.99 -2.41 11.04
C PHE A 125 21.53 -2.83 10.86
N SER A 126 20.61 -1.96 11.28
CA SER A 126 19.16 -2.18 11.23
C SER A 126 18.46 -0.87 10.94
N GLY A 127 17.19 -0.95 10.53
CA GLY A 127 16.32 0.22 10.43
C GLY A 127 14.90 -0.09 10.86
N SER A 128 14.19 0.93 11.30
CA SER A 128 12.75 0.84 11.56
C SER A 128 12.07 2.18 11.39
N GLU A 129 10.79 2.14 11.01
CA GLU A 129 9.97 3.33 10.83
C GLU A 129 8.61 3.12 11.49
N ALA A 130 8.02 4.19 11.99
CA ALA A 130 6.71 4.20 12.60
C ALA A 130 5.90 5.41 12.13
N ALA A 131 4.59 5.22 11.98
CA ALA A 131 3.64 6.30 11.75
C ALA A 131 2.46 6.17 12.71
N LEU A 132 2.27 7.17 13.56
CA LEU A 132 1.09 7.32 14.40
C LEU A 132 0.09 8.21 13.68
N SER A 133 -1.16 7.75 13.54
CA SER A 133 -2.23 8.49 12.86
C SER A 133 -3.40 8.77 13.80
N PHE A 134 -4.00 9.94 13.65
CA PHE A 134 -5.27 10.30 14.27
C PHE A 134 -6.25 10.77 13.20
N GLY A 135 -7.43 10.16 13.16
CA GLY A 135 -8.45 10.40 12.14
C GLY A 135 -9.81 10.78 12.72
N TYR A 136 -10.55 11.56 11.95
CA TYR A 136 -11.91 11.95 12.25
C TYR A 136 -12.74 12.03 10.96
N ALA A 137 -14.02 11.69 11.04
CA ALA A 137 -14.96 11.82 9.94
C ALA A 137 -16.34 12.22 10.41
N PHE A 138 -17.12 12.78 9.49
CA PHE A 138 -18.51 13.11 9.70
C PHE A 138 -19.33 12.96 8.41
N LYS A 139 -20.63 12.66 8.58
CA LYS A 139 -21.63 12.69 7.51
C LYS A 139 -22.09 14.13 7.27
N ILE A 140 -22.11 14.58 6.02
CA ILE A 140 -22.68 15.87 5.66
C ILE A 140 -24.21 15.80 5.84
N PRO A 141 -24.83 16.68 6.65
CA PRO A 141 -26.27 16.66 6.90
C PRO A 141 -27.09 16.70 5.61
N TYR A 142 -28.19 15.93 5.56
CA TYR A 142 -29.12 15.85 4.42
C TYR A 142 -28.47 15.40 3.10
N SER A 143 -27.39 14.62 3.18
CA SER A 143 -26.75 14.02 2.02
C SER A 143 -26.18 12.66 2.37
N ASP A 144 -25.76 11.95 1.32
CA ASP A 144 -25.15 10.62 1.40
C ASP A 144 -23.62 10.67 1.38
N PHE A 145 -23.05 11.86 1.62
CA PHE A 145 -21.60 12.09 1.60
C PHE A 145 -21.01 12.12 3.01
N TYR A 146 -19.86 11.44 3.12
CA TYR A 146 -19.01 11.36 4.31
C TYR A 146 -17.67 12.01 3.96
N ILE A 147 -17.18 12.86 4.84
CA ILE A 147 -15.87 13.50 4.71
C ILE A 147 -15.05 13.11 5.93
N GLY A 148 -13.77 12.79 5.71
CA GLY A 148 -12.84 12.52 6.78
C GLY A 148 -11.45 13.06 6.48
N ALA A 149 -10.71 13.31 7.56
CA ALA A 149 -9.30 13.69 7.51
C ALA A 149 -8.53 12.94 8.61
N SER A 150 -7.25 12.67 8.35
CA SER A 150 -6.35 12.15 9.38
C SER A 150 -4.97 12.80 9.30
N GLY A 151 -4.37 13.07 10.45
CA GLY A 151 -2.97 13.50 10.56
C GLY A 151 -2.08 12.33 10.93
N LYS A 152 -0.86 12.30 10.40
CA LYS A 152 0.18 11.30 10.68
C LYS A 152 1.45 11.98 11.18
N LEU A 153 2.02 11.47 12.25
CA LEU A 153 3.37 11.78 12.70
C LEU A 153 4.26 10.57 12.39
N ILE A 154 5.34 10.82 11.65
CA ILE A 154 6.21 9.80 11.08
C ILE A 154 7.58 9.91 11.72
N THR A 155 8.16 8.78 12.11
CA THR A 155 9.55 8.67 12.54
C THR A 155 10.21 7.54 11.77
N SER A 156 11.43 7.79 11.33
CA SER A 156 12.28 6.80 10.68
C SER A 156 13.67 6.87 11.25
N GLN A 157 14.22 5.68 11.48
CA GLN A 157 15.59 5.45 11.87
C GLN A 157 16.18 4.41 10.92
N LEU A 158 17.18 4.82 10.16
CA LEU A 158 17.93 3.97 9.24
C LEU A 158 19.39 3.99 9.69
N GLU A 159 19.84 2.93 10.37
CA GLU A 159 21.14 2.86 11.02
C GLU A 159 21.37 4.05 11.97
N GLN A 160 22.21 5.02 11.57
CA GLN A 160 22.55 6.21 12.35
C GLN A 160 21.72 7.43 11.94
N TYR A 161 21.01 7.36 10.81
CA TYR A 161 20.26 8.47 10.26
C TYR A 161 18.82 8.46 10.77
N ASN A 162 18.32 9.61 11.18
CA ASN A 162 16.96 9.76 11.69
C ASN A 162 16.21 10.83 10.91
N SER A 163 14.92 10.62 10.67
CA SER A 163 14.04 11.56 10.00
C SER A 163 12.67 11.55 10.67
N ILE A 164 12.10 12.74 10.86
CA ILE A 164 10.75 12.94 11.38
C ILE A 164 9.96 13.66 10.30
N GLY A 165 8.74 13.23 10.06
CA GLY A 165 7.85 13.82 9.07
C GLY A 165 6.42 13.93 9.56
N GLY A 166 5.62 14.69 8.83
CA GLY A 166 4.19 14.81 9.05
C GLY A 166 3.44 14.66 7.74
N ALA A 167 2.26 14.04 7.78
CA ALA A 167 1.38 13.91 6.62
C ALA A 167 -0.09 14.05 6.99
N ILE A 168 -0.91 14.42 6.01
CA ILE A 168 -2.35 14.48 6.11
C ILE A 168 -2.94 13.57 5.04
N ASP A 169 -3.97 12.81 5.42
CA ASP A 169 -4.85 12.12 4.49
C ASP A 169 -6.24 12.78 4.53
N ALA A 170 -6.89 12.85 3.39
CA ALA A 170 -8.26 13.32 3.23
C ALA A 170 -9.06 12.33 2.39
N GLY A 171 -10.34 12.18 2.72
CA GLY A 171 -11.24 11.27 2.02
C GLY A 171 -12.64 11.86 1.88
N VAL A 172 -13.28 11.53 0.77
CA VAL A 172 -14.72 11.72 0.55
C VAL A 172 -15.31 10.38 0.15
N MET A 173 -16.45 10.02 0.71
CA MET A 173 -17.17 8.81 0.37
C MET A 173 -18.65 9.08 0.19
N TYR A 174 -19.23 8.54 -0.87
CA TYR A 174 -20.65 8.51 -1.16
C TYR A 174 -21.18 7.12 -0.88
N ILE A 175 -22.28 7.01 -0.12
CA ILE A 175 -22.93 5.75 0.25
C ILE A 175 -24.39 5.79 -0.17
N ASN A 176 -24.77 4.96 -1.13
CA ASN A 176 -26.16 4.73 -1.48
C ASN A 176 -26.69 3.49 -0.74
N GLU A 177 -27.54 3.70 0.25
CA GLU A 177 -28.10 2.62 1.09
C GLU A 177 -29.08 1.72 0.31
N ASP A 178 -29.81 2.25 -0.69
CA ASP A 178 -30.79 1.48 -1.47
C ASP A 178 -30.13 0.44 -2.39
N LEU A 179 -28.97 0.78 -2.95
CA LEU A 179 -28.21 -0.06 -3.88
C LEU A 179 -27.04 -0.80 -3.20
N ASP A 180 -26.79 -0.53 -1.92
CA ASP A 180 -25.56 -0.88 -1.19
C ASP A 180 -24.31 -0.61 -2.04
N PHE A 181 -24.25 0.62 -2.59
CA PHE A 181 -23.18 1.09 -3.48
C PHE A 181 -22.36 2.18 -2.82
N HIS A 182 -21.04 2.00 -2.76
CA HIS A 182 -20.11 2.98 -2.20
C HIS A 182 -19.14 3.48 -3.28
N ALA A 183 -18.91 4.78 -3.32
CA ALA A 183 -17.85 5.40 -4.12
C ALA A 183 -16.98 6.27 -3.20
N ALA A 184 -15.66 6.20 -3.33
CA ALA A 184 -14.74 6.96 -2.49
C ALA A 184 -13.58 7.55 -3.30
N LEU A 185 -13.15 8.75 -2.91
CA LEU A 185 -11.93 9.40 -3.39
C LEU A 185 -11.06 9.71 -2.17
N THR A 186 -9.80 9.29 -2.20
CA THR A 186 -8.84 9.53 -1.10
C THR A 186 -7.56 10.15 -1.63
N VAL A 187 -7.03 11.13 -0.90
CA VAL A 187 -5.68 11.67 -1.07
C VAL A 187 -4.91 11.34 0.20
N ARG A 188 -3.83 10.57 0.07
CA ARG A 188 -3.05 10.04 1.20
C ARG A 188 -1.63 10.57 1.16
N ASN A 189 -1.03 10.73 2.34
CA ASN A 189 0.36 11.10 2.56
C ASN A 189 0.75 12.48 2.00
N PHE A 190 -0.16 13.45 1.99
CA PHE A 190 0.19 14.82 1.64
C PHE A 190 0.94 15.48 2.81
N GLY A 191 2.24 15.75 2.65
CA GLY A 191 3.06 16.25 3.75
C GLY A 191 4.53 16.46 3.42
N THR A 192 5.36 16.53 4.45
CA THR A 192 6.80 16.85 4.34
C THR A 192 7.63 16.20 5.45
N GLN A 193 8.94 16.13 5.25
CA GLN A 193 9.91 15.93 6.32
C GLN A 193 10.06 17.21 7.15
N PHE A 194 10.12 17.05 8.47
CA PHE A 194 10.52 18.10 9.41
C PHE A 194 12.03 18.02 9.68
N THR A 195 12.58 16.81 9.71
CA THR A 195 14.03 16.57 9.75
C THR A 195 14.39 15.59 8.65
N THR A 196 15.55 15.79 8.03
CA THR A 196 16.05 14.99 6.91
C THR A 196 17.17 14.05 7.35
N TYR A 197 17.40 12.95 6.62
CA TYR A 197 18.50 12.03 6.91
C TYR A 197 19.88 12.66 6.65
N ALA A 198 20.03 13.43 5.57
CA ALA A 198 21.31 14.00 5.13
C ALA A 198 21.13 15.36 4.44
N ASP A 199 20.41 16.28 5.10
CA ASP A 199 20.09 17.65 4.63
C ASP A 199 19.34 17.77 3.30
N LEU A 200 19.01 16.64 2.67
CA LEU A 200 18.19 16.56 1.47
C LEU A 200 16.72 16.33 1.85
N HIS A 201 15.85 17.23 1.38
CA HIS A 201 14.41 17.05 1.50
C HIS A 201 13.89 16.21 0.34
N GLU A 202 13.23 15.10 0.69
CA GLU A 202 12.61 14.17 -0.25
C GLU A 202 11.09 14.24 -0.14
N LYS A 203 10.40 13.93 -1.23
CA LYS A 203 8.93 13.96 -1.26
C LYS A 203 8.36 12.75 -0.53
N LEU A 204 7.22 12.97 0.13
CA LEU A 204 6.40 11.88 0.67
C LEU A 204 5.68 11.11 -0.46
N PRO A 205 5.24 9.88 -0.19
CA PRO A 205 4.65 9.01 -1.21
C PRO A 205 3.15 9.33 -1.36
N LEU A 206 2.87 10.53 -1.87
CA LEU A 206 1.53 11.04 -2.15
C LEU A 206 0.78 10.04 -3.03
N GLU A 207 -0.46 9.75 -2.65
CA GLU A 207 -1.29 8.80 -3.38
C GLU A 207 -2.74 9.30 -3.50
N VAL A 208 -3.26 9.33 -4.72
CA VAL A 208 -4.66 9.65 -5.02
C VAL A 208 -5.36 8.41 -5.55
N ASN A 209 -6.42 7.98 -4.89
CA ASN A 209 -7.16 6.76 -5.23
C ASN A 209 -8.65 7.03 -5.40
N LEU A 210 -9.26 6.40 -6.39
CA LEU A 210 -10.71 6.35 -6.61
C LEU A 210 -11.18 4.91 -6.44
N GLY A 211 -12.26 4.68 -5.71
CA GLY A 211 -12.76 3.33 -5.43
C GLY A 211 -14.27 3.26 -5.56
N LEU A 212 -14.76 2.14 -6.07
CA LEU A 212 -16.17 1.79 -6.18
C LEU A 212 -16.38 0.41 -5.55
N SER A 213 -17.49 0.20 -4.85
CA SER A 213 -17.92 -1.13 -4.43
C SER A 213 -19.42 -1.24 -4.38
N GLN A 214 -19.94 -2.45 -4.53
CA GLN A 214 -21.36 -2.72 -4.37
C GLN A 214 -21.61 -4.15 -3.92
N THR A 215 -22.58 -4.35 -3.03
CA THR A 215 -23.11 -5.67 -2.72
C THR A 215 -24.23 -6.02 -3.69
N LEU A 216 -24.17 -7.21 -4.29
CA LEU A 216 -25.19 -7.64 -5.26
C LEU A 216 -26.50 -8.03 -4.56
N GLN A 217 -27.62 -7.57 -5.10
CA GLN A 217 -28.94 -7.99 -4.64
C GLN A 217 -29.11 -9.49 -4.92
N HIS A 218 -29.43 -10.28 -3.89
CA HIS A 218 -29.64 -11.75 -3.91
C HIS A 218 -28.40 -12.65 -3.88
N VAL A 219 -27.19 -12.11 -3.99
CA VAL A 219 -25.96 -12.90 -3.90
C VAL A 219 -25.06 -12.27 -2.84
N PRO A 220 -24.53 -13.03 -1.86
CA PRO A 220 -23.72 -12.48 -0.79
C PRO A 220 -22.30 -12.17 -1.29
N ILE A 221 -22.17 -11.33 -2.30
CA ILE A 221 -20.93 -10.91 -2.94
C ILE A 221 -20.89 -9.40 -2.98
N ARG A 222 -19.81 -8.83 -2.45
CA ARG A 222 -19.44 -7.44 -2.65
C ARG A 222 -18.26 -7.36 -3.62
N TRP A 223 -18.41 -6.65 -4.72
CA TRP A 223 -17.29 -6.39 -5.64
C TRP A 223 -16.63 -5.05 -5.30
N HIS A 224 -15.34 -4.95 -5.60
CA HIS A 224 -14.51 -3.78 -5.38
C HIS A 224 -13.73 -3.48 -6.66
N LEU A 225 -13.69 -2.21 -7.03
CA LEU A 225 -12.87 -1.68 -8.10
C LEU A 225 -12.14 -0.45 -7.57
N THR A 226 -10.81 -0.46 -7.59
CA THR A 226 -10.00 0.69 -7.20
C THR A 226 -9.09 1.11 -8.34
N PHE A 227 -9.03 2.41 -8.60
CA PHE A 227 -7.99 3.05 -9.37
C PHE A 227 -6.99 3.71 -8.41
N GLU A 228 -5.77 3.19 -8.37
CA GLU A 228 -4.71 3.65 -7.47
C GLU A 228 -3.76 4.65 -8.15
N ASN A 229 -3.07 5.51 -7.39
CA ASN A 229 -2.02 6.41 -7.89
C ASN A 229 -2.41 7.31 -9.09
N LEU A 230 -3.63 7.84 -9.09
CA LEU A 230 -4.19 8.64 -10.19
C LEU A 230 -3.39 9.93 -10.52
N GLN A 231 -2.55 10.40 -9.60
CA GLN A 231 -1.68 11.56 -9.78
C GLN A 231 -0.45 11.29 -10.65
N GLN A 232 -0.07 10.02 -10.87
CA GLN A 232 1.13 9.62 -11.59
C GLN A 232 0.76 8.99 -12.92
N TRP A 233 1.05 9.68 -14.02
CA TRP A 233 0.80 9.17 -15.37
C TRP A 233 1.97 9.52 -16.30
N PRO A 234 2.67 8.54 -16.90
CA PRO A 234 2.52 7.08 -16.70
C PRO A 234 3.12 6.60 -15.36
N ILE A 235 2.50 5.57 -14.76
CA ILE A 235 3.05 4.74 -13.67
C ILE A 235 3.82 3.53 -14.21
N GLY A 236 3.47 3.04 -15.39
CA GLY A 236 4.16 1.93 -16.04
C GLY A 236 5.53 2.32 -16.60
N PHE A 237 6.54 1.50 -16.33
CA PHE A 237 7.87 1.63 -16.94
C PHE A 237 8.22 0.44 -17.82
N SER A 238 9.05 0.68 -18.84
CA SER A 238 9.61 -0.36 -19.69
C SER A 238 10.59 -1.21 -18.89
N ASN A 239 10.39 -2.53 -18.87
CA ASN A 239 11.32 -3.43 -18.22
C ASN A 239 12.48 -3.77 -19.18
N PRO A 240 13.73 -3.37 -18.90
CA PRO A 240 14.88 -3.65 -19.78
C PRO A 240 15.12 -5.14 -19.98
N ALA A 241 14.78 -5.99 -19.00
CA ALA A 241 14.90 -7.44 -19.10
C ALA A 241 13.91 -8.07 -20.11
N ARG A 242 12.98 -7.27 -20.64
CA ARG A 242 12.01 -7.68 -21.67
C ARG A 242 12.27 -7.01 -23.02
N ALA A 243 13.39 -6.31 -23.17
CA ALA A 243 13.77 -5.73 -24.45
C ALA A 243 14.01 -6.85 -25.47
N THR A 244 13.43 -6.70 -26.66
CA THR A 244 13.65 -7.62 -27.77
C THR A 244 14.84 -7.12 -28.58
N THR A 245 15.75 -8.03 -28.92
CA THR A 245 16.93 -7.71 -29.73
C THR A 245 16.72 -8.27 -31.13
N ASP A 246 16.76 -7.41 -32.14
CA ASP A 246 16.71 -7.83 -33.54
C ASP A 246 18.03 -8.49 -33.97
N LEU A 247 18.03 -9.17 -35.12
CA LEU A 247 19.22 -9.80 -35.73
C LEU A 247 20.35 -8.79 -35.99
N ASP A 248 20.01 -7.51 -36.16
CA ASP A 248 20.94 -6.39 -36.31
C ASP A 248 21.46 -5.81 -34.97
N GLY A 249 21.08 -6.40 -33.84
CA GLY A 249 21.53 -5.99 -32.50
C GLY A 249 20.80 -4.76 -31.93
N ASN A 250 19.76 -4.27 -32.60
CA ASN A 250 18.93 -3.18 -32.09
C ASN A 250 17.99 -3.68 -30.99
N GLN A 251 17.98 -3.00 -29.84
CA GLN A 251 17.04 -3.30 -28.75
C GLN A 251 15.79 -2.44 -28.85
N THR A 252 14.64 -3.08 -29.02
CA THR A 252 13.32 -2.43 -28.93
C THR A 252 12.71 -2.67 -27.56
N GLN A 253 12.48 -1.60 -26.81
CA GLN A 253 11.79 -1.63 -25.53
C GLN A 253 10.27 -1.77 -25.73
N GLU A 254 9.63 -2.42 -24.77
CA GLU A 254 8.17 -2.51 -24.71
C GLU A 254 7.55 -1.13 -24.63
N LYS A 255 6.57 -0.84 -25.49
CA LYS A 255 5.79 0.40 -25.42
C LYS A 255 4.57 0.16 -24.54
N VAL A 256 4.49 0.88 -23.43
CA VAL A 256 3.29 0.89 -22.58
C VAL A 256 2.23 1.79 -23.23
N GLY A 257 1.16 1.19 -23.73
CA GLY A 257 0.02 1.92 -24.32
C GLY A 257 -0.97 2.43 -23.26
N PHE A 258 -1.86 3.35 -23.64
CA PHE A 258 -2.85 3.95 -22.73
C PHE A 258 -3.70 2.92 -21.97
N LEU A 259 -4.21 1.87 -22.64
CA LEU A 259 -5.00 0.84 -21.97
C LEU A 259 -4.17 0.07 -20.95
N ASN A 260 -2.91 -0.24 -21.26
CA ASN A 260 -2.00 -0.92 -20.32
C ASN A 260 -1.78 -0.06 -19.08
N GLU A 261 -1.61 1.25 -19.28
CA GLU A 261 -1.52 2.24 -18.21
C GLU A 261 -2.77 2.24 -17.32
N VAL A 262 -3.98 2.37 -17.91
CA VAL A 262 -5.25 2.27 -17.15
C VAL A 262 -5.32 0.98 -16.34
N MET A 263 -4.97 -0.15 -16.95
CA MET A 263 -4.96 -1.43 -16.26
C MET A 263 -3.97 -1.44 -15.09
N ARG A 264 -2.78 -0.84 -15.22
CA ARG A 264 -1.80 -0.71 -14.12
C ARG A 264 -2.27 0.22 -13.00
N HIS A 265 -3.26 1.07 -13.24
CA HIS A 265 -3.92 1.78 -12.14
C HIS A 265 -5.06 0.98 -11.52
N THR A 266 -5.46 -0.15 -12.10
CA THR A 266 -6.67 -0.88 -11.70
C THR A 266 -6.37 -2.00 -10.70
N ILE A 267 -7.25 -2.14 -9.71
CA ILE A 267 -7.33 -3.26 -8.78
C ILE A 267 -8.78 -3.73 -8.74
N ILE A 268 -9.00 -5.03 -8.84
CA ILE A 268 -10.32 -5.64 -8.66
C ILE A 268 -10.32 -6.58 -7.46
N GLY A 269 -11.43 -6.63 -6.74
CA GLY A 269 -11.62 -7.49 -5.59
C GLY A 269 -13.05 -7.98 -5.46
N ALA A 270 -13.23 -9.12 -4.79
CA ALA A 270 -14.54 -9.65 -4.44
C ALA A 270 -14.50 -10.26 -3.04
N GLU A 271 -15.49 -9.91 -2.21
CA GLU A 271 -15.71 -10.47 -0.88
C GLU A 271 -17.01 -11.28 -0.88
N LEU A 272 -16.90 -12.59 -0.65
CA LEU A 272 -18.04 -13.48 -0.45
C LEU A 272 -18.39 -13.54 1.03
N PHE A 273 -19.68 -13.44 1.32
CA PHE A 273 -20.26 -13.44 2.66
C PHE A 273 -19.70 -12.34 3.59
N PRO A 274 -19.64 -11.07 3.16
CA PRO A 274 -19.01 -9.98 3.93
C PRO A 274 -19.59 -9.82 5.34
N GLU A 275 -20.90 -10.02 5.50
CA GLU A 275 -21.59 -9.85 6.79
C GLU A 275 -21.59 -11.10 7.67
N ARG A 276 -21.20 -12.26 7.14
CA ARG A 276 -21.29 -13.52 7.88
C ARG A 276 -20.06 -13.74 8.76
N GLY A 277 -20.16 -14.74 9.63
CA GLY A 277 -19.03 -15.15 10.48
C GLY A 277 -17.88 -15.79 9.71
N PHE A 278 -18.09 -16.19 8.46
CA PHE A 278 -17.05 -16.69 7.57
C PHE A 278 -17.07 -15.89 6.27
N ASN A 279 -15.92 -15.44 5.80
CA ASN A 279 -15.80 -14.75 4.52
C ASN A 279 -14.62 -15.25 3.70
N LEU A 280 -14.79 -15.19 2.38
CA LEU A 280 -13.74 -15.47 1.40
C LEU A 280 -13.49 -14.21 0.59
N ARG A 281 -12.21 -13.91 0.34
CA ARG A 281 -11.80 -12.68 -0.33
C ARG A 281 -10.83 -13.02 -1.44
N PHE A 282 -11.06 -12.43 -2.60
CA PHE A 282 -10.22 -12.60 -3.78
C PHE A 282 -9.87 -11.23 -4.34
N GLY A 283 -8.65 -11.08 -4.86
CA GLY A 283 -8.19 -9.81 -5.42
C GLY A 283 -7.18 -10.01 -6.53
N TYR A 284 -7.17 -9.08 -7.46
CA TYR A 284 -6.19 -9.00 -8.54
C TYR A 284 -5.69 -7.56 -8.70
N ASN A 285 -4.40 -7.37 -8.46
CA ASN A 285 -3.71 -6.11 -8.74
C ASN A 285 -2.97 -6.25 -10.08
N PHE A 286 -3.43 -5.51 -11.09
CA PHE A 286 -2.91 -5.59 -12.45
C PHE A 286 -1.48 -5.01 -12.56
N ARG A 287 -1.17 -3.95 -11.82
CA ARG A 287 0.18 -3.38 -11.76
C ARG A 287 1.19 -4.39 -11.26
N ARG A 288 0.90 -4.97 -10.11
CA ARG A 288 1.73 -5.99 -9.45
C ARG A 288 1.89 -7.22 -10.34
N ALA A 289 0.83 -7.61 -11.05
CA ALA A 289 0.90 -8.71 -12.02
C ALA A 289 1.88 -8.41 -13.17
N GLU A 290 1.92 -7.17 -13.65
CA GLU A 290 2.70 -6.81 -14.82
C GLU A 290 4.16 -6.44 -14.49
N GLU A 291 4.40 -5.74 -13.37
CA GLU A 291 5.74 -5.37 -12.90
C GLU A 291 6.57 -6.59 -12.49
N LEU A 292 5.93 -7.58 -11.87
CA LEU A 292 6.61 -8.79 -11.39
C LEU A 292 6.60 -9.93 -12.41
N ARG A 293 6.13 -9.67 -13.64
CA ARG A 293 6.10 -10.68 -14.70
C ARG A 293 7.51 -10.97 -15.20
N ILE A 294 7.95 -12.21 -14.96
CA ILE A 294 9.18 -12.76 -15.51
C ILE A 294 8.85 -13.42 -16.85
N VAL A 295 9.68 -13.17 -17.86
CA VAL A 295 9.54 -13.78 -19.20
C VAL A 295 9.67 -15.30 -19.08
N ASP A 296 8.89 -16.04 -19.88
CA ASP A 296 8.89 -17.51 -19.92
C ASP A 296 8.47 -18.23 -18.62
N GLN A 297 7.91 -17.51 -17.63
CA GLN A 297 7.36 -18.11 -16.41
C GLN A 297 5.90 -17.73 -16.18
N ARG A 298 5.10 -18.68 -15.66
CA ARG A 298 3.73 -18.39 -15.22
C ARG A 298 3.76 -17.49 -14.00
N ASN A 299 3.18 -16.29 -14.12
CA ASN A 299 3.13 -15.32 -13.04
C ASN A 299 1.73 -15.25 -12.40
N PHE A 300 1.68 -15.40 -11.07
CA PHE A 300 0.47 -15.22 -10.27
C PHE A 300 0.61 -14.09 -9.25
N SER A 301 1.61 -13.20 -9.42
CA SER A 301 1.91 -12.14 -8.46
C SER A 301 0.82 -11.09 -8.34
N GLY A 302 -0.12 -11.02 -9.30
CA GLY A 302 -1.31 -10.18 -9.18
C GLY A 302 -2.35 -10.68 -8.19
N LEU A 303 -2.42 -12.01 -7.98
CA LEU A 303 -3.49 -12.65 -7.23
C LEU A 303 -3.27 -12.59 -5.72
N SER A 304 -4.36 -12.34 -5.01
CA SER A 304 -4.47 -12.44 -3.56
C SER A 304 -5.69 -13.27 -3.19
N PHE A 305 -5.57 -14.04 -2.11
CA PHE A 305 -6.69 -14.78 -1.52
C PHE A 305 -6.66 -14.66 0.00
N GLY A 306 -7.81 -14.47 0.62
CA GLY A 306 -7.93 -14.37 2.06
C GLY A 306 -9.20 -15.02 2.61
N ILE A 307 -9.12 -15.37 3.89
CA ILE A 307 -10.21 -15.97 4.66
C ILE A 307 -10.35 -15.17 5.95
N GLY A 308 -11.58 -14.92 6.37
CA GLY A 308 -11.92 -14.35 7.67
C GLY A 308 -12.88 -15.24 8.44
N ILE A 309 -12.65 -15.37 9.74
CA ILE A 309 -13.49 -16.14 10.66
C ILE A 309 -13.79 -15.28 11.89
N LYS A 310 -15.07 -15.08 12.20
CA LYS A 310 -15.58 -14.45 13.42
C LYS A 310 -15.91 -15.53 14.45
N MET A 311 -15.31 -15.43 15.62
CA MET A 311 -15.59 -16.24 16.80
C MET A 311 -15.93 -15.29 17.95
N ASN A 312 -17.23 -15.17 18.26
CA ASN A 312 -17.71 -14.26 19.29
C ASN A 312 -17.24 -12.81 19.02
N LYS A 313 -16.45 -12.23 19.94
CA LYS A 313 -15.88 -10.88 19.85
C LYS A 313 -14.58 -10.80 19.04
N MET A 314 -14.02 -11.93 18.61
CA MET A 314 -12.76 -11.98 17.87
C MET A 314 -13.02 -12.28 16.39
N ARG A 315 -12.27 -11.63 15.50
CA ARG A 315 -12.22 -11.91 14.07
C ARG A 315 -10.78 -12.17 13.67
N PHE A 316 -10.52 -13.38 13.21
CA PHE A 316 -9.24 -13.78 12.65
C PHE A 316 -9.30 -13.59 11.14
N SER A 317 -8.31 -12.93 10.57
CA SER A 317 -8.15 -12.82 9.12
C SER A 317 -6.77 -13.33 8.72
N TYR A 318 -6.74 -14.16 7.69
CA TYR A 318 -5.53 -14.64 7.06
C TYR A 318 -5.55 -14.28 5.58
N THR A 319 -4.41 -13.93 5.03
CA THR A 319 -4.28 -13.68 3.59
C THR A 319 -2.97 -14.17 3.06
N HIS A 320 -3.05 -14.81 1.90
CA HIS A 320 -1.92 -15.20 1.11
C HIS A 320 -1.88 -14.34 -0.16
N ALA A 321 -0.76 -13.68 -0.38
CA ALA A 321 -0.51 -12.97 -1.63
C ALA A 321 0.92 -13.22 -2.10
N ARG A 322 1.06 -13.35 -3.41
CA ARG A 322 2.35 -13.64 -4.04
C ARG A 322 2.99 -12.32 -4.49
N TYR A 323 4.08 -11.91 -3.87
CA TYR A 323 4.76 -10.63 -4.18
C TYR A 323 6.03 -10.81 -5.01
N THR A 324 6.51 -12.03 -5.22
CA THR A 324 7.55 -12.34 -6.22
C THR A 324 7.38 -13.78 -6.71
N GLY A 325 8.07 -14.12 -7.80
CA GLY A 325 8.18 -15.52 -8.25
C GLY A 325 8.76 -16.45 -7.17
N ALA A 326 9.66 -15.93 -6.33
CA ALA A 326 10.46 -16.69 -5.37
C ALA A 326 9.91 -16.71 -3.93
N SER A 327 8.93 -15.87 -3.58
CA SER A 327 8.38 -15.84 -2.22
C SER A 327 6.91 -15.45 -2.17
N ASN A 328 6.22 -16.05 -1.20
CA ASN A 328 4.87 -15.69 -0.83
C ASN A 328 4.89 -14.87 0.46
N THR A 329 3.93 -13.96 0.61
CA THR A 329 3.74 -13.16 1.82
C THR A 329 2.44 -13.56 2.48
N SER A 330 2.48 -13.78 3.79
CA SER A 330 1.32 -14.12 4.60
C SER A 330 1.00 -12.99 5.57
N PHE A 331 -0.25 -12.56 5.57
CA PHE A 331 -0.77 -11.55 6.49
C PHE A 331 -1.66 -12.23 7.53
N PHE A 332 -1.42 -11.88 8.79
CA PHE A 332 -2.22 -12.30 9.92
C PHE A 332 -2.85 -11.07 10.56
N GLY A 333 -4.13 -11.17 10.88
CA GLY A 333 -4.87 -10.07 11.50
C GLY A 333 -5.84 -10.60 12.54
N LEU A 334 -5.91 -9.88 13.65
CA LEU A 334 -6.84 -10.10 14.73
C LEU A 334 -7.57 -8.80 14.98
N GLN A 335 -8.90 -8.85 14.90
CA GLN A 335 -9.77 -7.78 15.33
C GLN A 335 -10.61 -8.23 16.52
N ILE A 336 -10.74 -7.37 17.52
CA ILE A 336 -11.40 -7.63 18.79
C ILE A 336 -12.44 -6.54 19.04
N ASP A 337 -13.67 -6.95 19.33
CA ASP A 337 -14.73 -6.10 19.86
C ASP A 337 -14.58 -6.03 21.39
N LEU A 338 -14.33 -4.84 21.94
CA LEU A 338 -14.06 -4.62 23.36
C LEU A 338 -15.33 -4.28 24.18
N ARG A 339 -16.50 -4.14 23.54
CA ARG A 339 -17.76 -3.83 24.25
C ARG A 339 -18.26 -4.98 25.10
#